data_AF-A0A2H9LYZ6-F1
#
_entry.id   AF-A0A2H9LYZ6-F1
#
_cell.length_a   1.000
_cell.length_b   1.000
_cell.length_c   1.000
_cell.angle_alpha   90.00
_cell.angle_beta   90.00
_cell.angle_gamma   90.00
#
_symmetry.space_group_name_H-M   'P 1'
#
loop_
_entity.id
_entity.type
_entity.pdbx_description
1 polymer ?
#
loop_
_entity_poly.entity_id
_entity_poly.type
_entity_poly.pdbx_seq_one_letter_code
_entity_poly.pdbx_strand_id
1 'polypeptide(L)'
;MAIKLKNSMYLLKESEDVYQAIFTSTRKILRFQANNLVKSVIKELKYETTEYALVEKLKNVYDKRDITSCINSLEKYGLLRRYNKESINEKYSRQISFIDELTESWDETIKLQKKIENSTVSVFGV
;
A
#
# COMPACT_ATOMS: atom_id res chain seq x y z
N MET A 1 5.22 -0.24 13.33
CA MET A 1 4.35 -0.59 12.19
C MET A 1 5.22 -1.01 11.04
N ALA A 2 4.82 -2.06 10.33
CA ALA A 2 5.50 -2.47 9.12
C ALA A 2 5.00 -1.62 7.95
N ILE A 3 5.84 -1.40 6.95
CA ILE A 3 5.50 -0.68 5.72
C ILE A 3 5.83 -1.54 4.51
N LYS A 4 4.95 -1.51 3.51
CA LYS A 4 5.10 -2.22 2.24
C LYS A 4 4.23 -1.55 1.17
N LEU A 5 4.58 -1.73 -0.10
CA LEU A 5 3.67 -1.43 -1.21
C LEU A 5 2.41 -2.31 -1.12
N LYS A 6 1.26 -1.76 -1.54
CA LYS A 6 0.00 -2.52 -1.55
C LYS A 6 0.11 -3.76 -2.43
N ASN A 7 -0.30 -4.92 -1.90
CA ASN A 7 -0.31 -6.18 -2.65
C ASN A 7 -1.32 -6.16 -3.81
N SER A 8 -2.35 -5.30 -3.74
CA SER A 8 -3.40 -5.14 -4.74
C SER A 8 -3.01 -4.23 -5.91
N MET A 9 -1.73 -3.88 -6.04
CA MET A 9 -1.21 -2.98 -7.05
C MET A 9 -0.08 -3.63 -7.84
N TYR A 10 -0.12 -3.47 -9.17
CA TYR A 10 1.05 -3.68 -10.02
C TYR A 10 1.77 -2.36 -10.22
N LEU A 11 3.11 -2.41 -10.14
CA LEU A 11 3.95 -1.26 -10.44
C LEU A 11 4.83 -1.57 -11.64
N LEU A 12 4.57 -0.88 -12.74
CA LEU A 12 5.25 -1.05 -14.03
C LEU A 12 6.19 0.13 -14.28
N LYS A 13 7.36 -0.17 -14.85
CA LYS A 13 8.29 0.86 -15.36
C LYS A 13 7.98 1.06 -16.84
N GLU A 14 7.47 2.24 -17.20
CA GLU A 14 7.19 2.58 -18.61
C GLU A 14 8.43 3.11 -19.33
N SER A 15 9.19 3.96 -18.64
CA SER A 15 10.46 4.53 -19.13
C SER A 15 11.43 4.72 -17.97
N GLU A 16 12.58 5.34 -18.21
CA GLU A 16 13.63 5.49 -17.17
C GLU A 16 13.11 6.12 -15.88
N ASP A 17 12.30 7.18 -16.00
CA ASP A 17 11.80 7.98 -14.87
C ASP A 17 10.29 7.90 -14.70
N VAL A 18 9.58 7.10 -15.50
CA VAL A 18 8.10 7.04 -15.45
C VAL A 18 7.63 5.67 -14.99
N TYR A 19 6.82 5.69 -13.93
CA TYR A 19 6.18 4.52 -13.37
C TYR A 19 4.66 4.61 -13.51
N GLN A 20 4.05 3.44 -13.69
CA GLN A 20 2.60 3.27 -13.75
C GLN A 20 2.18 2.29 -12.66
N ALA A 21 1.37 2.76 -11.73
CA ALA A 21 0.70 1.95 -10.71
C ALA A 21 -0.70 1.58 -11.20
N ILE A 22 -0.98 0.29 -11.31
CA ILE A 22 -2.27 -0.26 -11.73
C ILE A 22 -2.88 -0.97 -10.53
N PHE A 23 -3.99 -0.43 -10.04
CA PHE A 23 -4.74 -1.00 -8.94
C PHE A 23 -5.68 -2.08 -9.47
N THR A 24 -5.56 -3.29 -8.94
CA THR A 24 -6.21 -4.48 -9.49
C THR A 24 -7.71 -4.51 -9.22
N SER A 25 -8.14 -3.93 -8.11
CA SER A 25 -9.51 -4.03 -7.61
C SER A 25 -10.38 -2.92 -8.19
N THR A 26 -9.88 -1.68 -8.13
CA THR A 26 -10.57 -0.47 -8.63
C THR A 26 -10.30 -0.18 -10.09
N ARG A 27 -9.32 -0.87 -10.71
CA ARG A 27 -8.82 -0.58 -12.07
C ARG A 27 -8.28 0.86 -12.23
N LYS A 28 -8.02 1.56 -11.13
CA LYS A 28 -7.41 2.87 -11.15
C LYS A 28 -5.98 2.76 -11.68
N ILE A 29 -5.58 3.73 -12.49
CA ILE A 29 -4.22 3.85 -13.02
C ILE A 29 -3.65 5.16 -12.53
N LEU A 30 -2.48 5.11 -11.89
CA LEU A 30 -1.71 6.29 -11.48
C LEU A 30 -0.37 6.27 -12.22
N ARG A 31 -0.09 7.34 -12.95
CA ARG A 31 1.18 7.55 -13.63
C ARG A 31 1.95 8.65 -12.91
N PHE A 32 3.22 8.41 -12.61
CA PHE A 32 4.04 9.36 -11.89
C PHE A 32 5.50 9.29 -12.32
N GLN A 33 6.18 10.44 -12.18
CA GLN A 33 7.63 10.50 -12.35
C GLN A 33 8.32 10.06 -11.05
N ALA A 34 9.37 9.25 -11.18
CA ALA A 34 10.16 8.76 -10.08
C ALA A 34 11.61 9.20 -10.25
N ASN A 35 12.09 10.07 -9.35
CA ASN A 35 13.50 10.37 -9.25
C ASN A 35 14.27 9.21 -8.58
N ASN A 36 15.59 9.32 -8.46
CA ASN A 36 16.43 8.27 -7.88
C ASN A 36 16.01 7.88 -6.45
N LEU A 37 15.62 8.85 -5.63
CA LEU A 37 15.11 8.59 -4.28
C LEU A 37 13.85 7.72 -4.31
N VAL A 38 12.85 8.08 -5.12
CA VAL A 38 11.60 7.33 -5.25
C VAL A 38 11.88 5.91 -5.73
N LYS A 39 12.77 5.74 -6.73
CA LYS A 39 13.18 4.41 -7.22
C LYS A 39 13.84 3.57 -6.13
N SER A 40 14.74 4.15 -5.33
CA SER A 40 15.39 3.48 -4.20
C SER A 40 14.38 3.06 -3.13
N VAL A 41 13.48 3.96 -2.76
CA VAL A 41 12.42 3.69 -1.76
C VAL A 41 11.48 2.59 -2.24
N ILE A 42 10.99 2.66 -3.48
CA ILE A 42 10.13 1.62 -4.09
C ILE A 42 10.81 0.26 -4.11
N LYS A 43 12.12 0.20 -4.40
CA LYS A 43 12.89 -1.06 -4.45
C LYS A 43 12.89 -1.76 -3.09
N GLU A 44 13.11 -1.02 -2.01
CA GLU A 44 13.11 -1.58 -0.66
C GLU A 44 11.70 -1.97 -0.18
N LEU A 45 10.68 -1.19 -0.55
CA LEU A 45 9.28 -1.41 -0.15
C LEU A 45 8.57 -2.57 -0.89
N LYS A 46 9.26 -3.24 -1.82
CA LYS A 46 8.77 -4.53 -2.38
C LYS A 46 8.61 -5.59 -1.29
N TYR A 47 9.42 -5.49 -0.24
CA TYR A 47 9.38 -6.37 0.92
C TYR A 47 8.87 -5.59 2.13
N GLU A 48 8.32 -6.33 3.08
CA GLU A 48 7.90 -5.76 4.35
C GLU A 48 9.12 -5.25 5.13
N THR A 49 9.07 -4.00 5.57
CA THR A 49 10.14 -3.38 6.37
C THR A 49 9.57 -2.41 7.41
N THR A 50 10.41 -1.73 8.17
CA THR A 50 9.98 -0.63 9.04
C THR A 50 10.52 0.69 8.51
N GLU A 51 9.84 1.80 8.81
CA GLU A 51 10.32 3.13 8.43
C GLU A 51 11.74 3.40 8.94
N TYR A 52 12.03 3.01 10.19
CA TYR A 52 13.37 3.12 10.76
C TYR A 52 14.41 2.35 9.95
N ALA A 53 14.15 1.07 9.64
CA ALA A 53 15.08 0.24 8.86
C ALA A 53 15.29 0.77 7.43
N LEU A 54 14.24 1.31 6.81
CA LEU A 54 14.31 1.91 5.48
C LEU A 54 15.16 3.19 5.49
N VAL A 55 14.95 4.07 6.47
CA VAL A 55 15.75 5.29 6.66
C VAL A 55 17.21 4.93 6.91
N GLU A 56 17.49 3.97 7.79
CA GLU A 56 18.85 3.54 8.11
C GLU A 56 19.62 3.00 6.89
N LYS A 57 18.93 2.33 5.95
CA LYS A 57 19.54 1.86 4.70
C LYS A 57 19.85 2.98 3.71
N LEU A 58 19.01 4.02 3.67
CA LEU A 58 19.07 5.06 2.63
C LEU A 58 19.76 6.35 3.09
N LYS A 59 19.97 6.55 4.40
CA LYS A 59 20.54 7.78 4.99
C LYS A 59 21.94 8.15 4.50
N ASN A 60 22.70 7.18 3.98
CA ASN A 60 24.05 7.43 3.46
C ASN A 60 24.03 8.14 2.09
N VAL A 61 22.89 8.11 1.39
CA VAL A 61 22.73 8.67 0.04
C VAL A 61 21.74 9.83 0.03
N TYR A 62 20.71 9.78 0.87
CA TYR A 62 19.61 10.75 0.88
C TYR A 62 19.35 11.30 2.28
N ASP A 63 18.84 12.54 2.37
CA ASP A 63 18.43 13.13 3.65
C ASP A 63 17.24 12.36 4.25
N LYS A 64 17.28 12.13 5.56
CA LYS A 64 16.18 11.52 6.32
C LYS A 64 14.84 12.21 6.07
N ARG A 65 14.82 13.54 5.99
CA ARG A 65 13.60 14.33 5.75
C ARG A 65 13.00 14.00 4.39
N ASP A 66 13.83 13.87 3.37
CA ASP A 66 13.38 13.54 2.01
C ASP A 66 12.85 12.10 1.94
N ILE A 67 13.52 11.16 2.61
CA ILE A 67 13.05 9.77 2.72
C ILE A 67 11.67 9.72 3.39
N THR A 68 11.51 10.36 4.55
CA THR A 68 10.21 10.39 5.26
C THR A 68 9.13 11.09 4.44
N SER A 69 9.46 12.21 3.78
CA SER A 69 8.54 12.92 2.88
C SER A 69 8.09 12.04 1.71
N CYS A 70 9.01 11.26 1.14
CA CYS A 70 8.72 10.31 0.08
C CYS A 70 7.76 9.20 0.57
N ILE A 71 8.03 8.59 1.72
CA ILE A 71 7.17 7.56 2.32
C ILE A 71 5.75 8.09 2.54
N ASN A 72 5.62 9.27 3.15
CA ASN A 72 4.32 9.89 3.42
C ASN A 72 3.57 10.24 2.13
N SER A 73 4.29 10.66 1.09
CA SER A 73 3.71 10.92 -0.23
C SER A 73 3.18 9.63 -0.86
N LEU A 74 3.97 8.54 -0.83
CA LEU A 74 3.54 7.24 -1.35
C LEU A 74 2.30 6.72 -0.62
N GLU A 75 2.21 6.92 0.70
CA GLU A 75 1.03 6.57 1.49
C GLU A 75 -0.18 7.42 1.10
N LYS A 76 -0.02 8.75 1.00
CA LYS A 76 -1.07 9.68 0.60
C LYS A 76 -1.66 9.37 -0.78
N TYR A 77 -0.83 8.94 -1.73
CA TYR A 77 -1.29 8.51 -3.06
C TYR A 77 -1.83 7.07 -3.09
N GLY A 78 -1.86 6.39 -1.94
CA GLY A 78 -2.40 5.03 -1.80
C GLY A 78 -1.50 3.93 -2.36
N LEU A 79 -0.21 4.21 -2.61
CA LEU A 79 0.76 3.25 -3.16
C LEU A 79 1.40 2.38 -2.06
N LEU A 80 1.61 2.98 -0.89
CA LEU A 80 2.19 2.36 0.30
C LEU A 80 1.11 2.16 1.37
N ARG A 81 1.31 1.13 2.21
CA ARG A 81 0.50 0.90 3.39
C ARG A 81 1.36 0.65 4.62
N ARG A 82 0.89 1.18 5.76
CA ARG A 82 1.38 0.88 7.10
C ARG A 82 0.51 -0.24 7.69
N TYR A 83 1.10 -1.41 7.89
CA TYR A 83 0.43 -2.58 8.44
C TYR A 83 0.58 -2.63 9.95
N ASN A 84 -0.54 -2.93 10.61
CA ASN A 84 -0.54 -3.42 11.98
C ASN A 84 -0.35 -4.96 11.95
N LYS A 85 0.11 -5.56 13.05
CA LYS A 85 0.34 -7.02 13.12
C LYS A 85 -0.97 -7.82 13.32
N GLU A 86 -2.15 -7.26 13.08
CA GLU A 86 -3.37 -8.03 13.22
C GLU A 86 -3.37 -9.18 12.21
N SER A 87 -3.58 -10.40 12.69
CA SER A 87 -3.75 -11.55 11.83
C SER A 87 -5.07 -11.42 11.08
N ILE A 88 -5.01 -11.48 9.76
CA ILE A 88 -6.18 -11.56 8.89
C ILE A 88 -6.44 -13.02 8.55
N ASN A 89 -7.72 -13.38 8.42
CA ASN A 89 -8.09 -14.68 7.88
C ASN A 89 -7.72 -14.71 6.39
N GLU A 90 -6.85 -15.64 6.00
CA GLU A 90 -6.33 -15.75 4.64
C GLU A 90 -7.44 -15.98 3.60
N LYS A 91 -8.56 -16.60 4.01
CA LYS A 91 -9.77 -16.77 3.18
C LYS A 91 -10.25 -15.44 2.58
N TYR A 92 -10.13 -14.34 3.32
CA TYR A 92 -10.60 -13.02 2.90
C TYR A 92 -9.48 -12.14 2.31
N SER A 93 -8.28 -12.67 2.09
CA SER A 93 -7.12 -11.91 1.60
C SER A 93 -7.42 -11.06 0.35
N ARG A 94 -8.12 -11.62 -0.64
CA ARG A 94 -8.52 -10.89 -1.86
C ARG A 94 -9.56 -9.81 -1.60
N GLN A 95 -10.54 -10.08 -0.74
CA GLN A 95 -11.56 -9.11 -0.34
C GLN A 95 -10.93 -7.95 0.46
N ILE A 96 -10.05 -8.26 1.39
CA ILE A 96 -9.29 -7.26 2.16
C ILE A 96 -8.44 -6.41 1.22
N SER A 97 -7.78 -7.03 0.24
CA SER A 97 -7.02 -6.33 -0.80
C SER A 97 -7.88 -5.35 -1.62
N PHE A 98 -9.13 -5.73 -1.90
CA PHE A 98 -10.12 -4.87 -2.56
C PHE A 98 -10.52 -3.70 -1.67
N ILE A 99 -10.91 -3.97 -0.43
CA ILE A 99 -11.33 -2.94 0.53
C ILE A 99 -10.17 -1.96 0.79
N ASP A 100 -8.94 -2.46 0.87
CA ASP A 100 -7.75 -1.64 1.13
C ASP A 100 -7.47 -0.60 0.04
N GLU A 101 -7.91 -0.82 -1.20
CA GLU A 101 -7.84 0.20 -2.25
C GLU A 101 -8.85 1.33 -2.06
N LEU A 102 -9.92 1.09 -1.30
CA LEU A 102 -11.03 2.03 -1.08
C LEU A 102 -10.92 2.81 0.23
N THR A 103 -10.01 2.41 1.12
CA THR A 103 -9.87 2.99 2.47
C THR A 103 -8.59 3.79 2.65
N GLU A 104 -8.62 4.72 3.60
CA GLU A 104 -7.48 5.60 3.89
C GLU A 104 -6.48 4.95 4.84
N SER A 105 -6.88 3.96 5.65
CA SER A 105 -5.98 3.28 6.59
C SER A 105 -6.21 1.76 6.70
N TRP A 106 -5.17 1.01 7.09
CA TRP A 106 -5.29 -0.44 7.29
C TRP A 106 -6.28 -0.78 8.40
N ASP A 107 -6.30 0.01 9.48
CA ASP A 107 -7.26 -0.16 10.58
C ASP A 107 -8.71 0.00 10.09
N GLU A 108 -8.96 0.95 9.19
CA GLU A 108 -10.26 1.12 8.54
C GLU A 108 -10.61 -0.10 7.66
N THR A 109 -9.66 -0.59 6.86
CA THR A 109 -9.83 -1.82 6.05
C THR A 109 -10.29 -2.99 6.91
N ILE A 110 -9.60 -3.23 8.03
CA ILE A 110 -9.92 -4.35 8.93
C ILE A 110 -11.26 -4.13 9.63
N LYS A 111 -11.56 -2.90 10.07
CA LYS A 111 -12.87 -2.57 10.67
C LYS A 111 -14.02 -2.83 9.69
N LEU A 112 -13.88 -2.45 8.43
CA LEU A 112 -14.89 -2.70 7.40
C LEU A 112 -15.07 -4.20 7.14
N GLN A 113 -13.97 -4.96 7.03
CA GLN A 113 -14.06 -6.42 6.88
C GLN A 113 -14.78 -7.06 8.06
N LYS A 114 -14.41 -6.73 9.31
CA LYS A 114 -15.08 -7.21 10.53
C LYS A 114 -16.57 -6.83 10.54
N LYS A 115 -16.92 -5.63 10.04
CA LYS A 115 -18.31 -5.20 9.93
C LYS A 115 -19.10 -6.06 8.93
N ILE A 116 -18.51 -6.39 7.78
CA ILE A 116 -19.13 -7.29 6.80
C ILE A 116 -19.35 -8.68 7.40
N GLU A 117 -18.35 -9.22 8.09
CA GLU A 117 -18.43 -10.55 8.74
C GLU A 117 -19.53 -10.62 9.81
N ASN A 118 -19.71 -9.54 10.57
CA ASN A 118 -20.71 -9.45 11.64
C ASN A 118 -22.09 -8.99 11.14
N SER A 119 -22.25 -8.68 9.85
CA SER A 119 -23.51 -8.21 9.29
C SER A 119 -24.43 -9.38 8.97
N THR A 120 -25.73 -9.22 9.26
CA THR A 120 -26.78 -10.14 8.81
C THR A 120 -27.52 -9.51 7.65
N VAL A 121 -27.67 -10.25 6.54
CA VAL A 121 -28.39 -9.79 5.34
C VAL A 121 -29.58 -10.71 5.12
N SER A 122 -30.79 -10.15 5.12
CA SER A 122 -32.02 -10.88 4.76
C SER A 122 -32.24 -10.82 3.25
N VAL A 123 -32.43 -11.97 2.61
CA VAL A 123 -32.71 -12.09 1.18
C VAL A 123 -34.13 -12.63 1.02
N PHE A 124 -34.99 -11.89 0.32
CA PHE A 124 -36.39 -12.26 0.07
C PHE A 124 -36.59 -12.58 -1.41
N GLY A 125 -36.99 -13.82 -1.69
CA GLY A 125 -37.06 -14.37 -3.05
C GLY A 125 -35.73 -15.00 -3.49
N VAL A 126 -35.82 -16.15 -4.16
CA VAL A 126 -34.70 -16.85 -4.83
C VAL A 126 -34.99 -16.90 -6.31
#